data_AF-A0A7W2QLU3-F1
#
_entry.id   AF-A0A7W2QLU3-F1
#
_cell.length_a   1.000
_cell.length_b   1.000
_cell.length_c   1.000
_cell.angle_alpha   90.00
_cell.angle_beta   90.00
_cell.angle_gamma   90.00
#
_symmetry.space_group_name_H-M   'P 1'
#
loop_
_entity.id
_entity.type
_entity.pdbx_description
1 polymer ?
#
loop_
_entity_poly.entity_id
_entity_poly.type
_entity_poly.pdbx_seq_one_letter_code
_entity_poly.pdbx_strand_id
1 'polypeptide(L)'
;MPTENRSSNTEMVSVPRQQLQAWQERFSKAQMFQQSTEIKAAIAQPASQPDAEPIAWMVGTAFWWTKEEAERDAVATGLPIVGLGPMTVSSAAAESIPEGYCIMPRRLTAENGAKALLLGEFKLEVTRECPECLDLDEPAEGCEICDGAGEYGQCHMIPWDKIKFIYSEAVKGLALKQ
;
A
#
# COMPACT_ATOMS: atom_id res chain seq x y z
N MET A 1 -1.97 26.11 22.90
CA MET A 1 -1.98 24.68 23.30
C MET A 1 -1.74 23.85 22.05
N PRO A 2 -0.68 23.04 21.95
CA PRO A 2 -0.54 22.12 20.83
C PRO A 2 -1.29 20.83 21.16
N THR A 3 -2.32 20.52 20.38
CA THR A 3 -2.98 19.21 20.40
C THR A 3 -2.08 18.19 19.71
N GLU A 4 -1.45 17.33 20.50
CA GLU A 4 -0.75 16.15 19.99
C GLU A 4 -1.76 15.17 19.41
N ASN A 5 -1.71 15.01 18.09
CA ASN A 5 -2.44 13.97 17.38
C ASN A 5 -1.70 12.64 17.53
N ARG A 6 -1.96 11.92 18.63
CA ARG A 6 -1.49 10.54 18.81
C ARG A 6 -2.49 9.58 18.20
N SER A 7 -2.32 9.31 16.91
CA SER A 7 -2.92 8.14 16.26
C SER A 7 -1.80 7.13 15.99
N SER A 8 -1.48 6.33 17.00
CA SER A 8 -0.80 5.06 16.78
C SER A 8 -1.87 4.06 16.34
N ASN A 9 -2.00 3.83 15.03
CA ASN A 9 -2.66 2.62 14.54
C ASN A 9 -1.77 1.44 14.91
N THR A 10 -1.98 0.89 16.11
CA THR A 10 -1.33 -0.33 16.55
C THR A 10 -2.01 -1.48 15.84
N GLU A 11 -1.50 -1.82 14.66
CA GLU A 11 -1.83 -3.07 13.98
C GLU A 11 -1.30 -4.21 14.86
N MET A 12 -2.19 -4.87 15.61
CA MET A 12 -1.83 -5.94 16.53
C MET A 12 -1.65 -7.24 15.75
N VAL A 13 -0.44 -7.49 15.26
CA VAL A 13 -0.08 -8.76 14.62
C VAL A 13 0.36 -9.74 15.71
N SER A 14 -0.40 -10.82 15.89
CA SER A 14 -0.09 -11.85 16.90
C SER A 14 0.91 -12.86 16.32
N VAL A 15 2.17 -12.80 16.78
CA VAL A 15 3.17 -13.85 16.49
C VAL A 15 3.25 -14.81 17.70
N PRO A 16 3.18 -16.15 17.50
CA PRO A 16 3.30 -17.12 18.58
C PRO A 16 4.63 -16.98 19.34
N ARG A 17 4.57 -16.94 20.68
CA ARG A 17 5.75 -16.76 21.55
C ARG A 17 6.85 -17.81 21.32
N GLN A 18 6.46 -19.04 21.00
CA GLN A 18 7.41 -20.11 20.69
C GLN A 18 8.22 -19.82 19.42
N GLN A 19 7.61 -19.20 18.40
CA GLN A 19 8.33 -18.80 17.18
C GLN A 19 9.33 -17.68 17.47
N LEU A 20 8.95 -16.69 18.28
CA LEU A 20 9.85 -15.60 18.70
C LEU A 20 11.06 -16.13 19.46
N GLN A 21 10.87 -17.11 20.36
CA GLN A 21 11.95 -17.74 21.11
C GLN A 21 12.90 -18.54 20.20
N ALA A 22 12.35 -19.33 19.26
CA ALA A 22 13.15 -20.07 18.29
C ALA A 22 14.00 -19.13 17.40
N TRP A 23 13.44 -17.99 17.01
CA TRP A 23 14.15 -16.94 16.28
C TRP A 23 15.27 -16.31 17.10
N GLN A 24 15.04 -16.02 18.39
CA GLN A 24 16.05 -15.46 19.27
C GLN A 24 17.27 -16.41 19.43
N GLU A 25 17.04 -17.71 19.57
CA GLU A 25 18.11 -18.71 19.69
C GLU A 25 18.91 -18.93 18.39
N ARG A 26 18.30 -18.67 17.22
CA ARG A 26 18.99 -18.79 15.92
C ARG A 26 19.81 -17.55 15.59
N PHE A 27 19.39 -16.38 16.08
CA PHE A 27 20.18 -15.15 16.03
C PHE A 27 21.49 -15.31 16.80
N SER A 28 21.47 -15.96 17.97
CA SER A 28 22.69 -16.20 18.77
C SER A 28 23.64 -17.22 18.14
N LYS A 29 23.16 -18.08 17.23
CA LYS A 29 23.95 -19.08 16.48
C LYS A 29 24.39 -18.60 15.09
N ALA A 30 24.27 -17.29 14.79
CA ALA A 30 24.64 -16.67 13.51
C ALA A 30 23.93 -17.24 12.26
N GLN A 31 22.75 -17.83 12.41
CA GLN A 31 21.94 -18.41 11.32
C GLN A 31 21.00 -17.37 10.66
N MET A 32 21.54 -16.19 10.34
CA MET A 32 20.75 -15.01 9.93
C MET A 32 19.93 -15.19 8.64
N PHE A 33 20.40 -15.99 7.68
CA PHE A 33 19.77 -16.12 6.37
C PHE A 33 18.42 -16.87 6.42
N GLN A 34 18.34 -17.96 7.19
CA GLN A 34 17.11 -18.75 7.37
C GLN A 34 16.05 -17.98 8.18
N GLN A 35 16.50 -17.13 9.09
CA GLN A 35 15.63 -16.30 9.89
C GLN A 35 14.93 -15.21 9.07
N SER A 36 15.63 -14.62 8.09
CA SER A 36 15.06 -13.63 7.16
C SER A 36 13.87 -14.20 6.36
N THR A 37 13.95 -15.46 5.91
CA THR A 37 12.87 -16.10 5.17
C THR A 37 11.65 -16.42 6.05
N GLU A 38 11.87 -16.85 7.29
CA GLU A 38 10.78 -17.15 8.24
C GLU A 38 10.07 -15.88 8.72
N ILE A 39 10.81 -14.80 8.96
CA ILE A 39 10.24 -13.49 9.31
C ILE A 39 9.38 -12.96 8.16
N LYS A 40 9.88 -13.03 6.91
CA LYS A 40 9.09 -12.65 5.74
C LYS A 40 7.82 -13.48 5.61
N ALA A 41 7.90 -14.79 5.84
CA ALA A 41 6.75 -15.68 5.79
C ALA A 41 5.73 -15.37 6.90
N ALA A 42 6.18 -15.03 8.11
CA ALA A 42 5.30 -14.66 9.22
C ALA A 42 4.62 -13.29 9.00
N ILE A 43 5.33 -12.33 8.41
CA ILE A 43 4.74 -11.03 8.00
C ILE A 43 3.66 -11.25 6.93
N ALA A 44 3.84 -12.24 6.05
CA ALA A 44 2.88 -12.57 5.00
C ALA A 44 1.67 -13.40 5.49
N GLN A 45 1.69 -13.91 6.73
CA GLN A 45 0.58 -14.69 7.27
C GLN A 45 -0.59 -13.77 7.65
N PRO A 46 -1.80 -13.98 7.10
CA PRO A 46 -2.98 -13.26 7.54
C PRO A 46 -3.32 -13.63 8.99
N ALA A 47 -3.67 -12.64 9.80
CA ALA A 47 -4.09 -12.86 11.18
C ALA A 47 -5.33 -13.77 11.22
N SER A 48 -5.31 -14.76 12.11
CA SER A 48 -6.49 -15.59 12.40
C SER A 48 -7.61 -14.67 12.90
N GLN A 49 -8.62 -14.43 12.10
CA GLN A 49 -9.80 -13.70 12.55
C GLN A 49 -10.66 -14.64 13.41
N PRO A 50 -11.15 -14.19 14.59
CA PRO A 50 -12.10 -14.97 15.37
C PRO A 50 -13.36 -15.22 14.52
N ASP A 51 -13.87 -16.45 14.59
CA ASP A 51 -15.03 -16.91 13.82
C ASP A 51 -16.23 -15.98 13.99
N ALA A 52 -17.02 -15.87 12.92
CA ALA A 52 -18.11 -14.91 12.73
C ALA A 52 -19.37 -15.15 13.60
N GLU A 53 -19.20 -15.64 14.83
CA GLU A 53 -20.31 -15.82 15.75
C GLU A 53 -20.78 -14.46 16.30
N PRO A 54 -22.10 -14.21 16.38
CA PRO A 54 -22.64 -13.00 16.99
C PRO A 54 -22.25 -12.92 18.47
N ILE A 55 -21.68 -11.79 18.89
CA ILE A 55 -21.29 -11.51 20.28
C ILE A 55 -22.50 -11.09 21.12
N ALA A 56 -23.55 -10.57 20.47
CA ALA A 56 -24.81 -10.22 21.10
C ALA A 56 -26.00 -10.42 20.15
N TRP A 57 -27.21 -10.39 20.70
CA TRP A 57 -28.47 -10.45 19.96
C TRP A 57 -29.38 -9.29 20.35
N MET A 58 -30.02 -8.66 19.38
CA MET A 58 -30.96 -7.57 19.58
C MET A 58 -32.39 -8.04 19.26
N VAL A 59 -33.34 -7.72 20.14
CA VAL A 59 -34.78 -7.95 19.93
C VAL A 59 -35.50 -6.63 20.15
N GLY A 60 -36.01 -6.03 19.08
CA GLY A 60 -36.53 -4.65 19.13
C GLY A 60 -35.46 -3.65 19.54
N THR A 61 -35.55 -3.14 20.77
CA THR A 61 -34.56 -2.23 21.38
C THR A 61 -33.76 -2.87 22.52
N ALA A 62 -34.02 -4.13 22.86
CA ALA A 62 -33.33 -4.86 23.92
C ALA A 62 -32.10 -5.60 23.38
N PHE A 63 -31.06 -5.73 24.21
CA PHE A 63 -29.82 -6.44 23.89
C PHE A 63 -29.61 -7.61 24.85
N TRP A 64 -29.18 -8.75 24.30
CA TRP A 64 -28.96 -10.01 25.00
C TRP A 64 -27.56 -10.55 24.68
N TRP A 65 -26.86 -11.04 25.70
CA TRP A 65 -25.51 -11.63 25.56
C TRP A 65 -25.55 -13.14 25.38
N THR A 66 -26.73 -13.75 25.41
CA THR A 66 -26.97 -15.16 25.15
C THR A 66 -28.10 -15.31 24.13
N LYS A 67 -28.01 -16.34 23.28
CA LYS A 67 -28.98 -16.58 22.21
C LYS A 67 -30.34 -16.99 22.79
N GLU A 68 -30.32 -17.76 23.86
CA GLU A 68 -31.48 -18.34 24.52
C GLU A 68 -32.38 -17.27 25.16
N GLU A 69 -31.77 -16.19 25.68
CA GLU A 69 -32.51 -15.05 26.22
C GLU A 69 -33.16 -14.22 25.11
N ALA A 70 -32.45 -14.00 24.01
CA ALA A 70 -32.99 -13.34 22.84
C ALA A 70 -34.16 -14.12 22.23
N GLU A 71 -34.06 -15.45 22.15
CA GLU A 71 -35.14 -16.30 21.66
C GLU A 71 -36.39 -16.23 22.54
N ARG A 72 -36.22 -16.22 23.86
CA ARG A 72 -37.34 -16.08 24.80
C ARG A 72 -38.04 -14.72 24.65
N ASP A 73 -37.27 -13.64 24.51
CA ASP A 73 -37.79 -12.29 24.36
C ASP A 73 -38.45 -12.08 23.00
N ALA A 74 -37.90 -12.66 21.93
CA ALA A 74 -38.50 -12.64 20.60
C ALA A 74 -39.85 -13.38 20.54
N VAL A 75 -39.96 -14.52 21.24
CA VAL A 75 -41.24 -15.23 21.38
C VAL A 75 -42.25 -14.40 22.18
N ALA A 76 -41.81 -13.71 23.22
CA ALA A 76 -42.69 -12.88 24.06
C ALA A 76 -43.17 -11.60 23.36
N THR A 77 -42.30 -10.97 22.56
CA THR A 77 -42.56 -9.68 21.90
C THR A 77 -43.05 -9.81 20.45
N GLY A 78 -42.84 -10.97 19.83
CA GLY A 78 -43.09 -11.20 18.41
C GLY A 78 -42.11 -10.47 17.49
N LEU A 79 -41.00 -9.95 18.02
CA LEU A 79 -40.01 -9.17 17.28
C LEU A 79 -38.86 -10.06 16.77
N PRO A 80 -38.25 -9.74 15.61
CA PRO A 80 -37.15 -10.52 15.06
C PRO A 80 -35.87 -10.38 15.89
N ILE A 81 -35.09 -11.46 15.94
CA ILE A 81 -33.76 -11.48 16.55
C ILE A 81 -32.72 -11.06 15.51
N VAL A 82 -31.92 -10.04 15.82
CA VAL A 82 -30.80 -9.59 14.98
C VAL A 82 -29.49 -9.92 15.68
N GLY A 83 -28.67 -10.79 15.08
CA GLY A 83 -27.33 -11.09 15.59
C GLY A 83 -26.37 -9.93 15.35
N LEU A 84 -25.74 -9.45 16.41
CA LEU A 84 -24.70 -8.42 16.38
C LEU A 84 -23.34 -9.12 16.48
N GLY A 85 -22.64 -9.19 15.37
CA GLY A 85 -21.27 -9.71 15.30
C GLY A 85 -20.24 -8.76 15.92
N PRO A 86 -18.98 -9.23 16.09
CA PRO A 86 -17.87 -8.28 16.14
C PRO A 86 -18.05 -7.32 14.97
N MET A 87 -17.84 -6.03 15.20
CA MET A 87 -17.62 -5.11 14.10
C MET A 87 -16.28 -5.50 13.46
N THR A 88 -16.27 -6.61 12.70
CA THR A 88 -15.59 -6.53 11.43
C THR A 88 -16.20 -5.27 10.84
N VAL A 89 -15.35 -4.30 10.51
CA VAL A 89 -15.75 -3.30 9.54
C VAL A 89 -16.32 -4.12 8.40
N SER A 90 -17.64 -4.29 8.37
CA SER A 90 -18.35 -4.82 7.24
C SER A 90 -17.95 -3.81 6.20
N SER A 91 -16.95 -4.21 5.41
CA SER A 91 -16.28 -3.38 4.43
C SER A 91 -17.41 -2.75 3.66
N ALA A 92 -17.73 -1.51 4.03
CA ALA A 92 -18.98 -0.87 3.65
C ALA A 92 -18.90 -0.79 2.15
N ALA A 93 -19.64 -1.67 1.48
CA ALA A 93 -19.48 -1.99 0.06
C ALA A 93 -18.06 -1.71 -0.44
N ALA A 94 -17.12 -2.65 -0.27
CA ALA A 94 -15.99 -2.64 -1.20
C ALA A 94 -16.61 -2.76 -2.59
N GLU A 95 -16.83 -1.61 -3.24
CA GLU A 95 -17.06 -1.52 -4.67
C GLU A 95 -16.00 -2.45 -5.25
N SER A 96 -16.44 -3.59 -5.77
CA SER A 96 -15.54 -4.65 -6.17
C SER A 96 -14.63 -4.05 -7.23
N ILE A 97 -13.37 -3.79 -6.87
CA ILE A 97 -12.40 -3.22 -7.78
C ILE A 97 -12.31 -4.20 -8.95
N PRO A 98 -12.58 -3.77 -10.20
CA PRO A 98 -12.53 -4.66 -11.33
C PRO A 98 -11.18 -5.35 -11.45
N GLU A 99 -11.17 -6.57 -11.98
CA GLU A 99 -9.94 -7.33 -12.15
C GLU A 99 -8.93 -6.53 -13.00
N GLY A 100 -7.68 -6.44 -12.51
CA GLY A 100 -6.63 -5.63 -13.12
C GLY A 100 -6.57 -4.15 -12.67
N TYR A 101 -7.47 -3.71 -11.79
CA TYR A 101 -7.43 -2.36 -11.21
C TYR A 101 -6.96 -2.38 -9.74
N CYS A 102 -6.43 -1.25 -9.27
CA CYS A 102 -6.11 -1.01 -7.87
C CYS A 102 -6.59 0.38 -7.44
N ILE A 103 -6.73 0.60 -6.13
CA ILE A 103 -7.03 1.92 -5.58
C ILE A 103 -5.78 2.78 -5.65
N MET A 104 -5.89 3.95 -6.29
CA MET A 104 -4.81 4.93 -6.41
C MET A 104 -5.30 6.33 -6.01
N PRO A 105 -4.42 7.18 -5.44
CA PRO A 105 -4.79 8.51 -5.00
C PRO A 105 -5.10 9.43 -6.19
N ARG A 106 -6.17 10.23 -6.13
CA ARG A 106 -6.53 11.14 -7.24
C ARG A 106 -5.45 12.18 -7.59
N ARG A 107 -4.52 12.48 -6.67
CA ARG A 107 -3.43 13.46 -6.85
C ARG A 107 -2.17 12.97 -6.15
N LEU A 108 -1.02 13.24 -6.74
CA LEU A 108 0.28 13.02 -6.11
C LEU A 108 0.69 14.25 -5.31
N THR A 109 1.04 14.06 -4.04
CA THR A 109 1.47 15.16 -3.16
C THR A 109 2.72 14.74 -2.37
N ALA A 110 3.31 15.65 -1.61
CA ALA A 110 4.41 15.27 -0.73
C ALA A 110 3.88 14.52 0.51
N GLU A 111 2.69 14.91 0.97
CA GLU A 111 2.04 14.45 2.19
C GLU A 111 1.55 13.00 2.07
N ASN A 112 1.15 12.58 0.87
CA ASN A 112 0.82 11.17 0.60
C ASN A 112 2.04 10.30 0.25
N GLY A 113 3.26 10.82 0.43
CA GLY A 113 4.51 10.11 0.21
C GLY A 113 4.93 9.98 -1.26
N ALA A 114 4.11 10.41 -2.23
CA ALA A 114 4.41 10.21 -3.65
C ALA A 114 5.68 10.94 -4.10
N LYS A 115 5.97 12.12 -3.54
CA LYS A 115 7.19 12.87 -3.90
C LYS A 115 8.46 12.12 -3.51
N ALA A 116 8.50 11.52 -2.33
CA ALA A 116 9.66 10.75 -1.88
C ALA A 116 9.87 9.50 -2.72
N LEU A 117 8.78 8.89 -3.21
CA LEU A 117 8.82 7.67 -4.00
C LEU A 117 9.22 7.90 -5.46
N LEU A 118 8.84 9.04 -6.05
CA LEU A 118 8.96 9.26 -7.50
C LEU A 118 10.07 10.25 -7.90
N LEU A 119 10.52 11.11 -6.99
CA LEU A 119 11.53 12.11 -7.32
C LEU A 119 12.92 11.45 -7.44
N GLY A 120 13.57 11.59 -8.59
CA GLY A 120 14.91 11.04 -8.85
C GLY A 120 14.92 9.67 -9.56
N GLU A 121 13.78 8.97 -9.55
CA GLU A 121 13.61 7.68 -10.23
C GLU A 121 13.35 7.84 -11.74
N PHE A 122 12.61 8.87 -12.14
CA PHE A 122 12.32 9.13 -13.55
C PHE A 122 13.48 9.87 -14.21
N LYS A 123 14.23 9.13 -15.03
CA LYS A 123 15.29 9.67 -15.89
C LYS A 123 14.90 9.39 -17.35
N LEU A 124 14.92 10.44 -18.17
CA LEU A 124 14.76 10.33 -19.62
C LEU A 124 16.15 10.45 -20.24
N GLU A 125 16.64 9.37 -20.81
CA GLU A 125 17.85 9.36 -21.61
C GLU A 125 17.50 9.77 -23.04
N VAL A 126 18.13 10.85 -23.52
CA VAL A 126 17.93 11.38 -24.87
C VAL A 126 19.28 11.45 -25.55
N THR A 127 19.45 10.71 -26.64
CA THR A 127 20.62 10.85 -27.50
C THR A 127 20.52 12.13 -28.31
N ARG A 128 21.58 12.92 -28.31
CA ARG A 128 21.69 14.18 -29.05
C ARG A 128 22.98 14.19 -29.86
N GLU A 129 22.96 14.87 -31.00
CA GLU A 129 24.16 15.15 -31.79
C GLU A 129 25.13 16.01 -30.98
N CYS A 130 26.42 15.73 -31.12
CA CYS A 130 27.47 16.45 -30.42
C CYS A 130 27.56 17.89 -30.93
N PRO A 131 27.39 18.92 -30.08
CA PRO A 131 27.41 20.30 -30.51
C PRO A 131 28.77 20.73 -31.09
N GLU A 132 29.87 20.10 -30.65
CA GLU A 132 31.23 20.39 -31.15
C GLU A 132 31.54 19.69 -32.49
N CYS A 133 30.82 18.60 -32.80
CA CYS A 133 31.01 17.86 -34.05
C CYS A 133 29.93 18.14 -35.10
N LEU A 134 28.87 18.87 -34.73
CA LEU A 134 27.69 19.08 -35.57
C LEU A 134 28.01 19.71 -36.94
N ASP A 135 28.97 20.63 -36.96
CA ASP A 135 29.37 21.37 -38.16
C ASP A 135 30.55 20.72 -38.91
N LEU A 136 31.01 19.55 -38.46
CA LEU A 136 32.10 18.81 -39.08
C LEU A 136 31.56 17.65 -39.94
N ASP A 137 32.21 17.37 -41.08
CA ASP A 137 31.86 16.22 -41.93
C ASP A 137 32.12 14.87 -41.24
N GLU A 138 33.09 14.83 -40.31
CA GLU A 138 33.41 13.67 -39.48
C GLU A 138 33.61 14.11 -38.02
N PRO A 139 33.16 13.31 -37.03
CA PRO A 139 33.32 13.65 -35.62
C PRO A 139 34.81 13.70 -35.23
N ALA A 140 35.19 14.73 -34.48
CA ALA A 140 36.58 14.92 -34.08
C ALA A 140 37.08 13.73 -33.22
N GLU A 141 38.18 13.10 -33.64
CA GLU A 141 38.88 12.08 -32.84
C GLU A 141 39.33 12.68 -31.50
N GLY A 142 38.78 12.16 -30.40
CA GLY A 142 39.05 12.66 -29.05
C GLY A 142 38.20 13.86 -28.63
N CYS A 143 37.01 14.07 -29.22
CA CYS A 143 36.06 15.08 -28.77
C CYS A 143 35.66 14.87 -27.29
N GLU A 144 35.83 15.87 -26.43
CA GLU A 144 35.56 15.79 -24.99
C GLU A 144 34.10 15.46 -24.62
N ILE A 145 33.16 15.62 -25.57
CA ILE A 145 31.73 15.43 -25.34
C ILE A 145 31.25 14.06 -25.83
N CYS A 146 31.74 13.59 -26.98
CA CYS A 146 31.25 12.36 -27.62
C CYS A 146 32.32 11.31 -27.89
N ASP A 147 33.59 11.55 -27.53
CA ASP A 147 34.73 10.65 -27.75
C ASP A 147 34.83 10.11 -29.19
N GLY A 148 34.44 10.93 -30.17
CA GLY A 148 34.44 10.57 -31.59
C GLY A 148 33.19 9.81 -32.07
N ALA A 149 32.18 9.59 -31.22
CA ALA A 149 30.92 8.94 -31.60
C ALA A 149 29.98 9.84 -32.41
N GLY A 150 30.18 11.17 -32.39
CA GLY A 150 29.29 12.14 -33.06
C GLY A 150 27.98 12.43 -32.31
N GLU A 151 27.60 11.60 -31.34
CA GLU A 151 26.41 11.76 -30.51
C GLU A 151 26.75 11.52 -29.02
N TYR A 152 25.97 12.10 -28.11
CA TYR A 152 26.09 11.89 -26.67
C TYR A 152 24.72 11.66 -26.02
N GLY A 153 24.71 10.82 -24.98
CA GLY A 153 23.52 10.54 -24.18
C GLY A 153 23.31 11.60 -23.10
N GLN A 154 22.18 12.30 -23.15
CA GLN A 154 21.78 13.25 -22.11
C GLN A 154 20.76 12.61 -21.17
N CYS A 155 21.11 12.48 -19.89
CA CYS A 155 20.18 12.06 -18.85
C CYS A 155 19.43 13.26 -18.26
N HIS A 156 18.13 13.39 -18.55
CA HIS A 156 17.27 14.39 -17.92
C HIS A 156 16.50 13.79 -16.75
N MET A 157 16.63 14.39 -15.56
CA MET A 157 15.71 14.09 -14.46
C MET A 157 14.36 14.76 -14.73
N ILE A 158 13.27 13.99 -14.61
CA ILE A 158 11.93 14.55 -14.77
C ILE A 158 11.53 15.30 -13.50
N PRO A 159 11.24 16.62 -13.60
CA PRO A 159 10.91 17.41 -12.41
C PRO A 159 9.55 17.00 -11.85
N TRP A 160 9.38 17.17 -10.52
CA TRP A 160 8.17 16.82 -9.78
C TRP A 160 6.87 17.33 -10.43
N ASP A 161 6.88 18.56 -10.94
CA ASP A 161 5.70 19.16 -11.56
C ASP A 161 5.27 18.45 -12.85
N LYS A 162 6.24 17.94 -13.63
CA LYS A 162 5.95 17.14 -14.83
C LYS A 162 5.41 15.75 -14.45
N ILE A 163 5.94 15.13 -13.39
CA ILE A 163 5.41 13.86 -12.86
C ILE A 163 3.93 14.03 -12.44
N LYS A 164 3.62 15.09 -11.68
CA LYS A 164 2.22 15.42 -11.30
C LYS A 164 1.33 15.63 -12.51
N PHE A 165 1.83 16.34 -13.53
CA PHE A 165 1.08 16.60 -14.75
C PHE A 165 0.73 15.30 -15.48
N ILE A 166 1.73 14.46 -15.78
CA ILE A 166 1.53 13.17 -16.46
C ILE A 166 0.54 12.30 -15.69
N TYR A 167 0.70 12.21 -14.37
CA TYR A 167 -0.22 11.45 -13.52
C TYR A 167 -1.64 12.00 -13.58
N SER A 168 -1.82 13.32 -13.56
CA SER A 168 -3.14 13.93 -13.65
C SER A 168 -3.84 13.66 -14.97
N GLU A 169 -3.10 13.61 -16.08
CA GLU A 169 -3.65 13.22 -17.39
C GLU A 169 -4.04 11.74 -17.42
N ALA A 170 -3.23 10.86 -16.82
CA ALA A 170 -3.58 9.45 -16.66
C ALA A 170 -4.86 9.26 -15.83
N VAL A 171 -4.99 9.95 -14.70
CA VAL A 171 -6.23 9.91 -13.88
C VAL A 171 -7.43 10.44 -14.67
N LYS A 172 -7.29 11.51 -15.45
CA LYS A 172 -8.39 12.04 -16.28
C LYS A 172 -8.82 11.06 -17.39
N GLY A 173 -7.85 10.41 -18.04
CA GLY A 173 -8.10 9.54 -19.20
C GLY A 173 -8.51 8.12 -18.84
N LEU A 174 -8.02 7.59 -17.70
CA LEU A 174 -8.12 6.17 -17.35
C LEU A 174 -8.99 5.90 -16.11
N ALA A 175 -9.44 6.92 -15.38
CA ALA A 175 -10.36 6.69 -14.27
C ALA A 175 -11.68 6.09 -14.77
N LEU A 176 -12.17 5.08 -14.05
CA LEU A 176 -13.50 4.52 -14.28
C LEU A 176 -14.54 5.63 -14.17
N LYS A 177 -15.32 5.82 -15.22
CA LYS A 177 -16.45 6.75 -15.21
C LYS A 177 -17.56 6.10 -14.40
N GLN A 178 -17.86 6.70 -13.24
CA GLN A 178 -19.09 6.42 -12.50
C GLN A 178 -20.29 6.95 -13.25
#